data_AF-A0A9D9XE47-F1
#
_entry.id   AF-A0A9D9XE47-F1
#
_cell.length_a   1.000
_cell.length_b   1.000
_cell.length_c   1.000
_cell.angle_alpha   90.00
_cell.angle_beta   90.00
_cell.angle_gamma   90.00
#
_symmetry.space_group_name_H-M   'P 1'
#
loop_
_entity.id
_entity.type
_entity.pdbx_description
1 polymer ?
#
loop_
_entity_poly.entity_id
_entity_poly.type
_entity_poly.pdbx_seq_one_letter_code
_entity_poly.pdbx_strand_id
1 'polypeptide(L)'
;MFTSYTFAQSTLIGKVVDKQNKPLPFIRTLVFQANDTIATTTNEDGVFHVFCAPGFTTVVVYSDERTLKQTIELQIGENKLAEVFRFDFTSIDVVIKEGSDKNGLEKLDKVDVQKLAFGRVEDLLKYTQPVNSNNELTANYNVRGGNYDENIVYVNGFLINRPFLTRSGQQEGMSFINTALVEDIYFSAGGFQATYGDKLSSVLSIQYKRPTAFHASAMASLLGVETHIEDQLGKSDRFRYLFAARYRANGYLLNSLPTKGSYNPVYWDSQLATEYDINERLTWHTLAHISSNKYQFAPETQKTDFGTASEAYSFNIYFDGQEATRFLTST
;
A
#
# COMPACT_ATOMS: atom_id res chain seq x y z
N MET A 1 26.07 -22.25 -59.93
CA MET A 1 26.96 -22.07 -58.77
C MET A 1 26.24 -21.18 -57.79
N PHE A 2 25.70 -21.75 -56.70
CA PHE A 2 25.20 -20.96 -55.58
C PHE A 2 26.34 -20.85 -54.58
N THR A 3 26.89 -19.65 -54.44
CA THR A 3 27.93 -19.35 -53.45
C THR A 3 27.23 -19.18 -52.11
N SER A 4 27.21 -20.23 -51.29
CA SER A 4 26.75 -20.13 -49.90
C SER A 4 27.83 -19.42 -49.08
N TYR A 5 27.55 -18.18 -48.67
CA TYR A 5 28.35 -17.48 -47.67
C TYR A 5 27.97 -18.03 -46.29
N THR A 6 28.77 -18.96 -45.76
CA THR A 6 28.73 -19.31 -44.34
C THR A 6 29.38 -18.17 -43.55
N PHE A 7 28.56 -17.35 -42.87
CA PHE A 7 29.05 -16.40 -41.89
C PHE A 7 29.50 -17.17 -40.65
N ALA A 8 30.79 -17.13 -40.34
CA ALA A 8 31.27 -17.64 -39.07
C ALA A 8 30.81 -16.67 -37.96
N GLN A 9 30.04 -17.18 -37.00
CA GLN A 9 29.61 -16.43 -35.82
C GLN A 9 30.47 -16.86 -34.63
N SER A 10 30.89 -15.89 -33.83
CA SER A 10 31.57 -16.10 -32.56
C SER A 10 30.64 -15.67 -31.43
N THR A 11 30.79 -16.26 -30.24
CA THR A 11 29.94 -15.94 -29.09
C THR A 11 30.73 -15.16 -28.08
N LEU A 12 30.20 -14.02 -27.67
CA LEU A 12 30.73 -13.23 -26.56
C LEU A 12 29.78 -13.33 -25.37
N ILE A 13 30.35 -13.69 -24.23
CA ILE A 13 29.63 -13.85 -22.96
C ILE A 13 30.23 -12.87 -21.97
N GLY A 14 29.41 -12.01 -21.37
CA GLY A 14 29.89 -11.08 -20.35
C GLY A 14 28.98 -11.03 -19.14
N LYS A 15 29.53 -10.60 -18.01
CA LYS A 15 28.80 -10.46 -16.75
C LYS A 15 28.92 -9.03 -16.24
N VAL A 16 27.81 -8.48 -15.77
CA VAL A 16 27.69 -7.12 -15.24
C VAL A 16 27.33 -7.19 -13.76
N VAL A 17 28.11 -6.50 -12.93
CA VAL A 17 27.94 -6.50 -11.47
C VAL A 17 28.11 -5.11 -10.88
N ASP A 18 27.61 -4.94 -9.67
CA ASP A 18 27.80 -3.73 -8.87
C ASP A 18 29.14 -3.75 -8.08
N LYS A 19 29.37 -2.72 -7.26
CA LYS A 19 30.58 -2.57 -6.45
C LYS A 19 30.82 -3.78 -5.53
N GLN A 20 29.76 -4.41 -5.03
CA GLN A 20 29.78 -5.54 -4.10
C GLN A 20 29.77 -6.91 -4.79
N ASN A 21 29.93 -6.99 -6.11
CA ASN A 21 29.79 -8.22 -6.93
C ASN A 21 28.37 -8.76 -7.07
N LYS A 22 27.35 -7.97 -6.73
CA LYS A 22 25.97 -8.39 -6.95
C LYS A 22 25.63 -8.28 -8.44
N PRO A 23 24.98 -9.30 -9.05
CA PRO A 23 24.62 -9.27 -10.45
C PRO A 23 23.61 -8.15 -10.74
N LEU A 24 23.80 -7.48 -11.88
CA LEU A 24 22.91 -6.42 -12.34
C LEU A 24 22.02 -6.93 -13.49
N PRO A 25 20.72 -7.20 -13.23
CA PRO A 25 19.81 -7.70 -14.24
C PRO A 25 19.29 -6.59 -15.15
N PHE A 26 18.86 -6.97 -16.35
CA PHE A 26 18.20 -6.09 -17.33
C PHE A 26 19.00 -4.86 -17.78
N ILE A 27 20.33 -4.92 -17.66
CA ILE A 27 21.23 -3.87 -18.10
C ILE A 27 21.38 -3.92 -19.62
N ARG A 28 21.21 -2.76 -20.27
CA ARG A 28 21.37 -2.63 -21.72
C ARG A 28 22.85 -2.67 -22.09
N THR A 29 23.19 -3.55 -23.02
CA THR A 29 24.55 -3.72 -23.55
C THR A 29 24.53 -3.56 -25.07
N LEU A 30 25.38 -2.68 -25.59
CA LEU A 30 25.59 -2.48 -27.02
C LEU A 30 26.95 -3.03 -27.42
N VAL A 31 26.99 -3.72 -28.54
CA VAL A 31 28.17 -4.40 -29.07
C VAL A 31 28.44 -3.83 -30.44
N PHE A 32 29.44 -2.97 -30.53
CA PHE A 32 29.83 -2.26 -31.74
C PHE A 32 30.91 -3.03 -32.49
N GLN A 33 30.66 -3.28 -33.77
CA GLN A 33 31.61 -3.83 -34.74
C GLN A 33 31.72 -2.88 -35.93
N ALA A 34 32.75 -3.06 -36.77
CA ALA A 34 33.05 -2.12 -37.85
C ALA A 34 31.85 -1.76 -38.74
N ASN A 35 30.92 -2.70 -38.98
CA ASN A 35 29.76 -2.53 -39.83
C ASN A 35 28.42 -2.90 -39.16
N ASP A 36 28.41 -3.23 -37.87
CA ASP A 36 27.21 -3.72 -37.18
C ASP A 36 27.14 -3.26 -35.72
N THR A 37 25.93 -3.13 -35.19
CA THR A 37 25.69 -2.82 -33.78
C THR A 37 24.61 -3.75 -33.24
N ILE A 38 25.00 -4.59 -32.30
CA ILE A 38 24.11 -5.59 -31.72
C ILE A 38 23.74 -5.13 -30.31
N ALA A 39 22.44 -5.03 -30.04
CA ALA A 39 21.92 -4.72 -28.71
C ALA A 39 21.50 -6.02 -28.00
N THR A 40 21.92 -6.17 -26.76
CA THR A 40 21.50 -7.26 -25.87
C THR A 40 21.25 -6.72 -24.47
N THR A 41 20.70 -7.56 -23.60
CA THR A 41 20.35 -7.20 -22.22
C THR A 41 20.80 -8.32 -21.30
N THR A 42 21.24 -7.99 -20.08
CA THR A 42 21.61 -9.01 -19.09
C THR A 42 20.39 -9.75 -18.55
N ASN A 43 20.56 -11.04 -18.27
CA ASN A 43 19.56 -11.86 -17.57
C ASN A 43 19.56 -11.57 -16.05
N GLU A 44 18.76 -12.31 -15.29
CA GLU A 44 18.65 -12.19 -13.82
C GLU A 44 20.00 -12.37 -13.09
N ASP A 45 20.88 -13.20 -13.63
CA ASP A 45 22.24 -13.43 -13.12
C ASP A 45 23.27 -12.37 -13.56
N GLY A 46 22.82 -11.30 -14.23
CA GLY A 46 23.66 -10.24 -14.75
C GLY A 46 24.52 -10.66 -15.94
N VAL A 47 24.19 -11.75 -16.63
CA VAL A 47 24.94 -12.31 -17.77
C VAL A 47 24.27 -11.94 -19.08
N PHE A 48 25.05 -11.52 -20.07
CA PHE A 48 24.59 -11.34 -21.44
C PHE A 48 25.31 -12.29 -22.40
N HIS A 49 24.58 -12.71 -23.42
CA HIS A 49 25.09 -13.51 -24.53
C HIS A 49 24.85 -12.75 -25.83
N VAL A 50 25.87 -12.68 -26.69
CA VAL A 50 25.75 -12.07 -28.00
C VAL A 50 26.49 -12.90 -29.04
N PHE A 51 25.84 -13.12 -30.18
CA PHE A 51 26.46 -13.66 -31.37
C PHE A 51 26.94 -12.49 -32.22
N CYS A 52 28.23 -12.46 -32.53
CA CYS A 52 28.80 -11.38 -33.32
C CYS A 52 29.87 -11.92 -34.28
N ALA A 53 30.23 -11.12 -35.29
CA ALA A 53 31.24 -11.52 -36.25
C ALA A 53 32.63 -11.57 -35.57
N PRO A 54 33.56 -12.41 -36.04
CA PRO A 54 34.95 -12.38 -35.58
C PRO A 54 35.62 -11.04 -35.93
N GLY A 55 36.47 -10.54 -35.04
CA GLY A 55 37.17 -9.25 -35.17
C GLY A 55 37.13 -8.39 -33.90
N PHE A 56 37.63 -7.15 -34.02
CA PHE A 56 37.57 -6.16 -32.93
C PHE A 56 36.14 -5.74 -32.64
N THR A 57 35.74 -5.98 -31.41
CA THR A 57 34.37 -5.75 -30.93
C THR A 57 34.43 -4.88 -29.67
N THR A 58 33.70 -3.77 -29.66
CA THR A 58 33.61 -2.90 -28.48
C THR A 58 32.26 -3.08 -27.79
N VAL A 59 32.30 -3.57 -26.57
CA VAL A 59 31.13 -3.71 -25.71
C VAL A 59 30.98 -2.45 -24.88
N VAL A 60 29.78 -1.89 -24.87
CA VAL A 60 29.38 -0.75 -24.04
C VAL A 60 28.18 -1.15 -23.21
N VAL A 61 28.32 -1.10 -21.89
CA VAL A 61 27.26 -1.43 -20.93
C VAL A 61 26.72 -0.14 -20.33
N TYR A 62 25.40 0.04 -20.30
CA TYR A 62 24.72 1.24 -19.85
C TYR A 62 23.94 0.99 -18.57
N SER A 63 24.24 1.72 -17.50
CA SER A 63 23.43 1.79 -16.28
C SER A 63 23.13 3.24 -15.97
N ASP A 64 21.89 3.67 -16.22
CA ASP A 64 21.46 5.07 -16.16
C ASP A 64 22.39 6.00 -16.96
N GLU A 65 23.04 6.95 -16.30
CA GLU A 65 23.99 7.90 -16.90
C GLU A 65 25.44 7.37 -16.97
N ARG A 66 25.70 6.17 -16.44
CA ARG A 66 27.04 5.58 -16.37
C ARG A 66 27.24 4.56 -17.47
N THR A 67 28.41 4.61 -18.10
CA THR A 67 28.78 3.64 -19.15
C THR A 67 30.14 3.01 -18.87
N LEU A 68 30.23 1.69 -19.06
CA LEU A 68 31.51 0.97 -19.09
C LEU A 68 31.77 0.48 -20.50
N LYS A 69 33.04 0.56 -20.93
CA LYS A 69 33.46 0.19 -22.28
C LYS A 69 34.63 -0.77 -22.24
N GLN A 70 34.58 -1.83 -23.02
CA GLN A 70 35.68 -2.76 -23.20
C GLN A 70 35.78 -3.18 -24.67
N THR A 71 37.01 -3.17 -25.21
CA THR A 71 37.28 -3.65 -26.57
C THR A 71 37.93 -5.02 -26.49
N ILE A 72 37.37 -5.98 -27.24
CA ILE A 72 37.72 -7.39 -27.22
C ILE A 72 37.93 -7.84 -28.66
N GLU A 73 39.01 -8.56 -28.91
CA GLU A 73 39.25 -9.22 -30.19
C GLU A 73 38.69 -10.65 -30.15
N LEU A 74 37.83 -11.00 -31.10
CA LEU A 74 37.19 -12.32 -31.21
C LEU A 74 37.74 -13.09 -32.40
N GLN A 75 38.17 -14.34 -32.18
CA GLN A 75 38.59 -15.25 -33.24
C GLN A 75 37.39 -16.01 -33.83
N ILE A 76 37.55 -16.55 -35.03
CA ILE A 76 36.51 -17.27 -35.78
C ILE A 76 36.04 -18.50 -34.99
N GLY A 77 34.75 -18.55 -34.63
CA GLY A 77 34.15 -19.69 -33.92
C GLY A 77 34.52 -19.78 -32.42
N GLU A 78 35.10 -18.71 -31.86
CA GLU A 78 35.49 -18.64 -30.45
C GLU A 78 34.27 -18.34 -29.56
N ASN A 79 34.21 -19.00 -28.40
CA ASN A 79 33.35 -18.61 -27.29
C ASN A 79 34.20 -17.88 -26.25
N LYS A 80 34.17 -16.55 -26.25
CA LYS A 80 35.03 -15.73 -25.40
C LYS A 80 34.27 -15.15 -24.21
N LEU A 81 34.88 -15.22 -23.04
CA LEU A 81 34.40 -14.55 -21.84
C LEU A 81 35.01 -13.14 -21.76
N ALA A 82 34.15 -12.13 -21.73
CA ALA A 82 34.55 -10.76 -21.42
C ALA A 82 34.99 -10.64 -19.96
N GLU A 83 35.77 -9.62 -19.65
CA GLU A 83 35.98 -9.27 -18.24
C GLU A 83 34.66 -8.79 -17.62
N VAL A 84 34.57 -8.92 -16.30
CA VAL A 84 33.37 -8.53 -15.57
C VAL A 84 33.24 -7.01 -15.58
N PHE A 85 32.14 -6.51 -16.13
CA PHE A 85 31.81 -5.09 -16.11
C PHE A 85 31.33 -4.71 -14.71
N ARG A 86 32.18 -4.03 -13.93
CA ARG A 86 31.86 -3.62 -12.57
C ARG A 86 31.55 -2.12 -12.51
N PHE A 87 30.33 -1.79 -12.09
CA PHE A 87 29.99 -0.41 -11.79
C PHE A 87 30.36 -0.01 -10.36
N ASP A 88 30.83 1.22 -10.16
CA ASP A 88 31.13 1.78 -8.83
C ASP A 88 29.87 2.40 -8.17
N PHE A 89 28.83 1.59 -8.04
CA PHE A 89 27.67 1.88 -7.19
C PHE A 89 27.21 0.58 -6.52
N THR A 90 26.44 0.71 -5.44
CA THR A 90 25.76 -0.43 -4.81
C THR A 90 24.37 -0.55 -5.40
N SER A 91 24.02 -1.70 -5.96
CA SER A 91 22.67 -1.95 -6.43
C SER A 91 21.74 -2.17 -5.24
N ILE A 92 20.72 -1.32 -5.14
CA ILE A 92 19.60 -1.59 -4.24
C ILE A 92 18.75 -2.64 -4.94
N ASP A 93 18.32 -3.67 -4.23
CA ASP A 93 17.25 -4.51 -4.74
C ASP A 93 16.04 -3.61 -4.96
N VAL A 94 15.80 -3.21 -6.21
CA VAL A 94 14.45 -2.91 -6.63
C VAL A 94 13.79 -4.28 -6.70
N VAL A 95 13.40 -4.77 -5.53
CA VAL A 95 12.44 -5.84 -5.44
C VAL A 95 11.22 -5.24 -6.15
N ILE A 96 10.98 -5.62 -7.40
CA ILE A 96 9.63 -5.66 -7.91
C ILE A 96 8.98 -6.72 -7.02
N LYS A 97 8.56 -6.31 -5.81
CA LYS A 97 7.82 -7.18 -4.91
C LYS A 97 6.63 -7.58 -5.75
N GLU A 98 6.43 -8.88 -5.93
CA GLU A 98 5.22 -9.46 -6.51
C GLU A 98 3.93 -8.98 -5.79
N GLY A 99 4.06 -8.20 -4.71
CA GLY A 99 2.99 -7.46 -4.06
C GLY A 99 2.75 -6.03 -4.56
N SER A 100 3.25 -5.56 -5.71
CA SER A 100 2.80 -4.25 -6.20
C SER A 100 1.46 -4.35 -6.94
N ASP A 101 0.53 -3.42 -6.71
CA ASP A 101 -0.70 -3.36 -7.51
C ASP A 101 -0.39 -2.94 -8.96
N LYS A 102 -1.41 -2.99 -9.84
CA LYS A 102 -1.28 -2.54 -11.25
C LYS A 102 -0.80 -1.08 -11.37
N ASN A 103 -0.93 -0.31 -10.30
CA ASN A 103 -0.61 1.11 -10.24
C ASN A 103 0.70 1.40 -9.47
N GLY A 104 1.50 0.37 -9.16
CA GLY A 104 2.81 0.54 -8.51
C GLY A 104 2.77 0.79 -7.00
N LEU A 105 1.62 0.63 -6.35
CA LEU A 105 1.50 0.74 -4.89
C LEU A 105 2.09 -0.49 -4.20
N GLU A 106 2.73 -0.31 -3.05
CA GLU A 106 3.27 -1.42 -2.27
C GLU A 106 2.17 -2.08 -1.44
N LYS A 107 2.01 -3.41 -1.59
CA LYS A 107 1.15 -4.20 -0.70
C LYS A 107 1.78 -4.31 0.67
N LEU A 108 0.98 -3.98 1.68
CA LEU A 108 1.34 -4.20 3.07
C LEU A 108 1.14 -5.66 3.42
N ASP A 109 2.03 -6.18 4.28
CA ASP A 109 1.90 -7.53 4.80
C ASP A 109 0.57 -7.71 5.53
N LYS A 110 -0.04 -8.89 5.38
CA LYS A 110 -1.28 -9.24 6.08
C LYS A 110 -0.99 -9.36 7.58
N VAL A 111 -1.16 -8.26 8.29
CA VAL A 111 -1.18 -8.23 9.74
C VAL A 111 -2.62 -8.44 10.20
N ASP A 112 -2.80 -9.27 11.21
CA ASP A 112 -4.08 -9.45 11.85
C ASP A 112 -4.48 -8.14 12.54
N VAL A 113 -5.30 -7.35 11.85
CA VAL A 113 -5.78 -6.04 12.29
C VAL A 113 -6.48 -6.16 13.64
N GLN A 114 -7.06 -7.32 13.98
CA GLN A 114 -7.74 -7.55 15.26
C GLN A 114 -6.79 -7.52 16.46
N LYS A 115 -5.47 -7.68 16.25
CA LYS A 115 -4.46 -7.58 17.30
C LYS A 115 -4.09 -6.13 17.64
N LEU A 116 -4.55 -5.16 16.86
CA LEU A 116 -4.31 -3.74 17.10
C LEU A 116 -5.32 -3.21 18.14
N ALA A 117 -4.87 -2.26 18.97
CA ALA A 117 -5.65 -1.75 20.12
C ALA A 117 -7.08 -1.32 19.77
N PHE A 118 -7.29 -0.73 18.58
CA PHE A 118 -8.59 -0.32 18.06
C PHE A 118 -9.02 -1.10 16.83
N GLY A 119 -8.23 -2.06 16.36
CA GLY A 119 -8.56 -2.91 15.22
C GLY A 119 -9.01 -2.15 13.98
N ARG A 120 -8.23 -1.14 13.54
CA ARG A 120 -8.47 -0.40 12.29
C ARG A 120 -7.31 -0.59 11.33
N VAL A 121 -7.59 -0.46 10.04
CA VAL A 121 -6.56 -0.56 9.00
C VAL A 121 -5.56 0.59 9.08
N GLU A 122 -6.01 1.79 9.43
CA GLU A 122 -5.14 2.97 9.54
C GLU A 122 -4.10 2.84 10.66
N ASP A 123 -4.37 2.01 11.67
CA ASP A 123 -3.40 1.73 12.73
C ASP A 123 -2.18 0.96 12.20
N LEU A 124 -2.33 0.18 11.12
CA LEU A 124 -1.20 -0.48 10.46
C LEU A 124 -0.24 0.52 9.82
N LEU A 125 -0.77 1.63 9.31
CA LEU A 125 0.04 2.64 8.61
C LEU A 125 1.04 3.29 9.54
N LYS A 126 0.75 3.37 10.84
CA LYS A 126 1.68 3.90 11.86
C LYS A 126 2.98 3.10 11.96
N TYR A 127 2.99 1.84 11.51
CA TYR A 127 4.20 1.02 11.45
C TYR A 127 5.00 1.22 10.16
N THR A 128 4.46 1.96 9.20
CA THR A 128 5.15 2.31 7.96
C THR A 128 5.83 3.66 8.09
N GLN A 129 7.09 3.76 7.69
CA GLN A 129 7.75 5.06 7.57
C GLN A 129 7.36 5.69 6.23
N PRO A 130 7.03 6.99 6.15
CA PRO A 130 7.09 8.06 7.16
C PRO A 130 5.70 8.51 7.65
N VAL A 131 4.87 7.59 8.15
CA VAL A 131 3.52 7.90 8.66
C VAL A 131 3.59 8.20 10.15
N ASN A 132 2.93 9.29 10.57
CA ASN A 132 2.79 9.69 11.97
C ASN A 132 1.31 9.91 12.32
N SER A 133 0.91 9.58 13.54
CA SER A 133 -0.40 9.95 14.09
C SER A 133 -0.23 10.48 15.50
N ASN A 134 -0.99 11.52 15.85
CA ASN A 134 -0.86 12.20 17.15
C ASN A 134 -1.83 11.64 18.20
N ASN A 135 -2.71 10.70 17.83
CA ASN A 135 -3.67 10.11 18.77
C ASN A 135 -4.10 8.70 18.30
N GLU A 136 -4.03 7.72 19.21
CA GLU A 136 -4.46 6.35 18.91
C GLU A 136 -5.97 6.21 18.76
N LEU A 137 -6.77 7.18 19.20
CA LEU A 137 -8.23 7.17 19.03
C LEU A 137 -8.68 7.67 17.66
N THR A 138 -7.81 8.33 16.88
CA THR A 138 -8.16 8.85 15.54
C THR A 138 -7.82 7.87 14.42
N ALA A 139 -8.66 7.83 13.38
CA ALA A 139 -8.35 7.15 12.11
C ALA A 139 -7.56 8.07 11.14
N ASN A 140 -7.22 9.27 11.59
CA ASN A 140 -6.41 10.22 10.84
C ASN A 140 -4.92 9.93 11.06
N TYR A 141 -4.18 10.09 9.98
CA TYR A 141 -2.74 9.93 9.94
C TYR A 141 -2.15 11.03 9.07
N ASN A 142 -0.89 11.37 9.33
CA ASN A 142 -0.13 12.36 8.59
C ASN A 142 1.06 11.65 7.94
N VAL A 143 1.39 12.05 6.73
CA VAL A 143 2.50 11.45 5.98
C VAL A 143 3.48 12.54 5.63
N ARG A 144 4.76 12.38 6.01
CA ARG A 144 5.81 13.40 5.80
C ARG A 144 5.47 14.81 6.32
N GLY A 145 4.66 14.89 7.37
CA GLY A 145 4.21 16.17 7.93
C GLY A 145 3.11 16.88 7.13
N GLY A 146 2.59 16.25 6.07
CA GLY A 146 1.38 16.69 5.39
C GLY A 146 0.12 16.53 6.27
N ASN A 147 -0.93 17.25 5.91
CA ASN A 147 -2.18 17.25 6.67
C ASN A 147 -3.02 16.00 6.37
N TYR A 148 -3.94 15.63 7.27
CA TYR A 148 -4.73 14.41 7.15
C TYR A 148 -5.69 14.41 5.94
N ASP A 149 -6.10 15.58 5.46
CA ASP A 149 -6.97 15.80 4.30
C ASP A 149 -6.22 15.72 2.96
N GLU A 150 -4.90 15.55 2.99
CA GLU A 150 -4.05 15.31 1.83
C GLU A 150 -3.83 13.82 1.56
N ASN A 151 -4.38 12.94 2.38
CA ASN A 151 -4.35 11.51 2.15
C ASN A 151 -5.60 11.08 1.36
N ILE A 152 -5.40 10.26 0.33
CA ILE A 152 -6.50 9.68 -0.43
C ILE A 152 -6.75 8.25 0.00
N VAL A 153 -8.01 7.90 0.18
CA VAL A 153 -8.44 6.53 0.48
C VAL A 153 -9.34 6.02 -0.64
N TYR A 154 -8.96 4.88 -1.21
CA TYR A 154 -9.75 4.12 -2.17
C TYR A 154 -10.20 2.80 -1.57
N VAL A 155 -11.43 2.38 -1.88
CA VAL A 155 -11.94 1.04 -1.58
C VAL A 155 -12.49 0.45 -2.87
N ASN A 156 -11.91 -0.66 -3.35
CA ASN A 156 -12.23 -1.24 -4.66
C ASN A 156 -12.20 -0.21 -5.81
N GLY A 157 -11.30 0.77 -5.72
CA GLY A 157 -11.17 1.87 -6.70
C GLY A 157 -12.20 3.00 -6.53
N PHE A 158 -13.16 2.91 -5.61
CA PHE A 158 -14.03 4.04 -5.26
C PHE A 158 -13.30 5.00 -4.32
N LEU A 159 -13.28 6.29 -4.66
CA LEU A 159 -12.75 7.34 -3.79
C LEU A 159 -13.67 7.53 -2.58
N ILE A 160 -13.13 7.34 -1.39
CA ILE A 160 -13.87 7.50 -0.14
C ILE A 160 -13.60 8.90 0.42
N ASN A 161 -14.59 9.78 0.29
CA ASN A 161 -14.53 11.12 0.89
C ASN A 161 -14.86 11.05 2.38
N ARG A 162 -13.93 11.52 3.22
CA ARG A 162 -14.15 11.68 4.66
C ARG A 162 -14.72 13.08 4.91
N PRO A 163 -15.98 13.24 5.34
CA PRO A 163 -16.50 14.57 5.70
C PRO A 163 -15.70 15.12 6.90
N PHE A 164 -15.45 16.43 6.90
CA PHE A 164 -14.77 17.12 8.00
C PHE A 164 -15.55 16.94 9.31
N LEU A 165 -14.88 16.47 10.36
CA LEU A 165 -15.44 16.36 11.71
C LEU A 165 -14.81 17.41 12.62
N THR A 166 -15.63 18.02 13.47
CA THR A 166 -15.35 19.27 14.18
C THR A 166 -14.24 19.16 15.24
N ARG A 167 -13.92 17.94 15.72
CA ARG A 167 -12.88 17.68 16.73
C ARG A 167 -12.19 16.33 16.52
N SER A 168 -10.93 16.38 16.11
CA SER A 168 -10.12 15.18 15.90
C SER A 168 -9.92 14.36 17.18
N GLY A 169 -10.03 13.03 17.09
CA GLY A 169 -9.80 12.10 18.18
C GLY A 169 -10.85 12.04 19.31
N GLN A 170 -11.90 12.86 19.26
CA GLN A 170 -13.06 12.78 20.17
C GLN A 170 -14.36 12.64 19.37
N GLN A 171 -14.64 13.56 18.44
CA GLN A 171 -15.88 13.53 17.64
C GLN A 171 -15.67 12.92 16.25
N GLU A 172 -14.72 11.97 16.14
CA GLU A 172 -14.47 11.25 14.90
C GLU A 172 -15.33 10.00 14.77
N GLY A 173 -15.97 9.86 13.60
CA GLY A 173 -16.77 8.69 13.25
C GLY A 173 -15.87 7.47 13.06
N MET A 174 -16.50 6.30 12.97
CA MET A 174 -15.79 5.08 12.64
C MET A 174 -15.13 5.17 11.26
N SER A 175 -13.95 4.54 11.09
CA SER A 175 -13.33 4.43 9.76
C SER A 175 -14.29 3.77 8.80
N PHE A 176 -14.37 4.31 7.58
CA PHE A 176 -15.12 3.70 6.49
C PHE A 176 -14.62 2.28 6.18
N ILE A 177 -13.36 1.95 6.40
CA ILE A 177 -12.80 0.66 5.99
C ILE A 177 -13.31 -0.43 6.94
N ASN A 178 -14.00 -1.44 6.40
CA ASN A 178 -14.47 -2.60 7.17
C ASN A 178 -13.44 -3.72 7.16
N THR A 179 -12.82 -3.98 8.31
CA THR A 179 -11.74 -4.95 8.46
C THR A 179 -12.12 -6.37 8.07
N ALA A 180 -13.37 -6.79 8.28
CA ALA A 180 -13.83 -8.12 7.89
C ALA A 180 -13.95 -8.30 6.36
N LEU A 181 -14.08 -7.20 5.62
CA LEU A 181 -14.20 -7.21 4.16
C LEU A 181 -12.85 -7.09 3.44
N VAL A 182 -11.80 -6.63 4.13
CA VAL A 182 -10.47 -6.40 3.54
C VAL A 182 -9.82 -7.73 3.14
N GLU A 183 -9.30 -7.77 1.93
CA GLU A 183 -8.42 -8.82 1.44
C GLU A 183 -6.97 -8.32 1.40
N ASP A 184 -6.76 -7.18 0.73
CA ASP A 184 -5.44 -6.60 0.51
C ASP A 184 -5.43 -5.09 0.80
N ILE A 185 -4.29 -4.63 1.30
CA ILE A 185 -4.03 -3.23 1.64
C ILE A 185 -2.81 -2.79 0.87
N TYR A 186 -2.95 -1.72 0.09
CA TYR A 186 -1.88 -1.09 -0.65
C TYR A 186 -1.68 0.32 -0.15
N PHE A 187 -0.42 0.70 0.06
CA PHE A 187 -0.10 2.01 0.59
C PHE A 187 1.10 2.61 -0.13
N SER A 188 1.03 3.91 -0.37
CA SER A 188 2.17 4.70 -0.82
C SER A 188 2.19 6.05 -0.13
N ALA A 189 3.34 6.36 0.47
CA ALA A 189 3.62 7.64 1.11
C ALA A 189 4.20 8.71 0.15
N GLY A 190 3.97 8.54 -1.16
CA GLY A 190 4.43 9.43 -2.23
C GLY A 190 5.01 8.67 -3.43
N GLY A 191 5.05 9.31 -4.60
CA GLY A 191 5.54 8.67 -5.83
C GLY A 191 4.55 7.67 -6.47
N PHE A 192 3.25 7.84 -6.21
CA PHE A 192 2.18 7.06 -6.82
C PHE A 192 1.75 7.65 -8.17
N GLN A 193 1.11 6.83 -9.01
CA GLN A 193 0.71 7.23 -10.36
C GLN A 193 -0.32 8.37 -10.36
N ALA A 194 -0.29 9.18 -11.43
CA ALA A 194 -1.20 10.32 -11.63
C ALA A 194 -2.69 9.94 -11.65
N THR A 195 -3.04 8.67 -11.87
CA THR A 195 -4.42 8.18 -11.83
C THR A 195 -5.10 8.39 -10.47
N TYR A 196 -4.33 8.56 -9.40
CA TYR A 196 -4.86 8.75 -8.06
C TYR A 196 -5.21 10.21 -7.73
N GLY A 197 -4.98 11.15 -8.65
CA GLY A 197 -5.35 12.56 -8.53
C GLY A 197 -4.28 13.46 -7.92
N ASP A 198 -4.64 14.72 -7.65
CA ASP A 198 -3.71 15.81 -7.33
C ASP A 198 -3.28 15.90 -5.85
N LYS A 199 -3.62 14.93 -4.99
CA LYS A 199 -3.15 14.99 -3.59
C LYS A 199 -1.68 14.61 -3.50
N LEU A 200 -0.98 15.25 -2.57
CA LEU A 200 0.49 15.22 -2.50
C LEU A 200 1.04 14.28 -1.42
N SER A 201 0.23 13.83 -0.46
CA SER A 201 0.74 13.23 0.78
C SER A 201 0.73 11.69 0.78
N SER A 202 -0.38 11.03 0.46
CA SER A 202 -0.41 9.56 0.34
C SER A 202 -1.62 9.00 -0.40
N VAL A 203 -1.49 7.73 -0.81
CA VAL A 203 -2.59 6.90 -1.31
C VAL A 203 -2.68 5.62 -0.48
N LEU A 204 -3.86 5.38 0.10
CA LEU A 204 -4.27 4.14 0.71
C LEU A 204 -5.33 3.49 -0.20
N SER A 205 -5.01 2.34 -0.79
CA SER A 205 -5.92 1.59 -1.65
C SER A 205 -6.26 0.27 -0.99
N ILE A 206 -7.54 0.07 -0.70
CA ILE A 206 -8.07 -1.13 -0.07
C ILE A 206 -8.77 -1.96 -1.12
N GLN A 207 -8.43 -3.24 -1.16
CA GLN A 207 -9.15 -4.23 -1.94
C GLN A 207 -9.95 -5.12 -1.01
N TYR A 208 -11.27 -5.12 -1.19
CA TYR A 208 -12.13 -6.06 -0.50
C TYR A 208 -12.05 -7.44 -1.15
N LYS A 209 -12.43 -8.46 -0.38
CA LYS A 209 -12.49 -9.86 -0.79
C LYS A 209 -13.33 -10.03 -2.04
N ARG A 210 -13.00 -11.06 -2.81
CA ARG A 210 -13.79 -11.49 -3.98
C ARG A 210 -14.22 -12.94 -3.72
N PRO A 211 -15.43 -13.17 -3.20
CA PRO A 211 -15.84 -14.49 -2.75
C PRO A 211 -15.97 -15.47 -3.93
N THR A 212 -15.55 -16.71 -3.69
CA THR A 212 -15.70 -17.85 -4.59
C THR A 212 -16.63 -18.92 -4.03
N ALA A 213 -17.00 -18.79 -2.75
CA ALA A 213 -17.92 -19.65 -2.03
C ALA A 213 -18.51 -18.87 -0.86
N PHE A 214 -19.52 -19.46 -0.23
CA PHE A 214 -20.12 -18.91 0.96
C PHE A 214 -19.15 -18.93 2.14
N HIS A 215 -18.87 -17.75 2.71
CA HIS A 215 -18.20 -17.62 4.00
C HIS A 215 -18.94 -16.65 4.90
N ALA A 216 -18.81 -16.86 6.21
CA ALA A 216 -19.30 -15.94 7.22
C ALA A 216 -18.33 -15.93 8.40
N SER A 217 -18.20 -14.78 9.05
CA SER A 217 -17.50 -14.70 10.33
C SER A 217 -18.15 -13.67 11.25
N ALA A 218 -17.88 -13.85 12.54
CA ALA A 218 -18.26 -12.91 13.57
C ALA A 218 -17.08 -12.73 14.54
N MET A 219 -16.90 -11.52 15.02
CA MET A 219 -15.91 -11.14 16.01
C MET A 219 -16.63 -10.38 17.13
N ALA A 220 -16.32 -10.72 18.38
CA ALA A 220 -16.77 -9.98 19.55
C ALA A 220 -15.56 -9.60 20.41
N SER A 221 -15.56 -8.37 20.89
CA SER A 221 -14.51 -7.80 21.73
C SER A 221 -15.12 -6.89 22.79
N LEU A 222 -14.31 -6.43 23.74
CA LEU A 222 -14.75 -5.44 24.72
C LEU A 222 -15.21 -4.12 24.06
N LEU A 223 -14.68 -3.80 22.88
CA LEU A 223 -14.95 -2.55 22.17
C LEU A 223 -16.15 -2.65 21.22
N GLY A 224 -16.65 -3.86 20.95
CA GLY A 224 -17.74 -4.04 20.01
C GLY A 224 -17.77 -5.40 19.32
N VAL A 225 -18.70 -5.51 18.37
CA VAL A 225 -18.99 -6.69 17.56
C VAL A 225 -18.88 -6.33 16.09
N GLU A 226 -18.32 -7.24 15.29
CA GLU A 226 -18.21 -7.15 13.84
C GLU A 226 -18.68 -8.47 13.24
N THR A 227 -19.43 -8.39 12.16
CA THR A 227 -19.92 -9.57 11.43
C THR A 227 -19.74 -9.37 9.94
N HIS A 228 -19.45 -10.44 9.21
CA HIS A 228 -19.50 -10.44 7.76
C HIS A 228 -20.09 -11.74 7.21
N ILE A 229 -20.61 -11.62 6.01
CA ILE A 229 -21.11 -12.71 5.19
C ILE A 229 -20.78 -12.39 3.73
N GLU A 230 -20.37 -13.40 3.00
CA GLU A 230 -19.99 -13.29 1.60
C GLU A 230 -20.44 -14.54 0.85
N ASP A 231 -20.77 -14.37 -0.42
CA ASP A 231 -21.09 -15.50 -1.28
C ASP A 231 -20.92 -15.17 -2.76
N GLN A 232 -20.84 -16.22 -3.57
CA GLN A 232 -20.98 -16.19 -5.02
C GLN A 232 -22.30 -16.86 -5.40
N LEU A 233 -23.26 -16.07 -5.91
CA LEU A 233 -24.61 -16.55 -6.23
C LEU A 233 -24.83 -16.70 -7.74
N GLY A 234 -25.69 -17.68 -8.05
CA GLY A 234 -26.26 -17.93 -9.37
C GLY A 234 -25.60 -19.11 -10.10
N LYS A 235 -26.36 -19.81 -10.95
CA LYS A 235 -25.88 -21.00 -11.70
C LYS A 235 -24.70 -20.75 -12.65
N SER A 236 -24.30 -19.50 -12.82
CA SER A 236 -23.20 -19.09 -13.69
C SER A 236 -22.14 -18.28 -12.93
N ASP A 237 -22.21 -18.24 -11.61
CA ASP A 237 -21.17 -17.65 -10.74
C ASP A 237 -20.85 -16.18 -11.04
N ARG A 238 -21.84 -15.43 -11.56
CA ARG A 238 -21.68 -14.05 -12.05
C ARG A 238 -21.99 -12.97 -11.02
N PHE A 239 -22.65 -13.30 -9.92
CA PHE A 239 -22.97 -12.34 -8.87
C PHE A 239 -22.21 -12.67 -7.60
N ARG A 240 -21.53 -11.69 -7.03
CA ARG A 240 -20.80 -11.80 -5.78
C ARG A 240 -21.27 -10.69 -4.86
N TYR A 241 -21.44 -11.01 -3.58
CA TYR A 241 -21.75 -9.99 -2.59
C TYR A 241 -20.93 -10.19 -1.33
N LEU A 242 -20.66 -9.07 -0.68
CA LEU A 242 -20.06 -8.96 0.63
C LEU A 242 -20.93 -8.04 1.45
N PHE A 243 -21.35 -8.51 2.61
CA PHE A 243 -22.08 -7.71 3.57
C PHE A 243 -21.37 -7.78 4.91
N ALA A 244 -21.18 -6.63 5.54
CA ALA A 244 -20.67 -6.57 6.89
C ALA A 244 -21.40 -5.53 7.72
N ALA A 245 -21.52 -5.81 9.01
CA ALA A 245 -22.11 -4.89 9.99
C ALA A 245 -21.23 -4.84 11.22
N ARG A 246 -21.03 -3.62 11.74
CA ARG A 246 -20.22 -3.38 12.93
C ARG A 246 -20.97 -2.53 13.93
N TYR A 247 -20.74 -2.83 15.20
CA TYR A 247 -21.20 -2.06 16.34
C TYR A 247 -20.02 -1.85 17.27
N ARG A 248 -19.75 -0.61 17.66
CA ARG A 248 -18.68 -0.27 18.60
C ARG A 248 -19.17 0.65 19.70
N ALA A 249 -18.72 0.37 20.92
CA ALA A 249 -19.02 1.14 22.12
C ALA A 249 -17.72 1.40 22.88
N ASN A 250 -17.07 2.53 22.57
CA ASN A 250 -15.73 2.83 23.08
C ASN A 250 -15.73 3.51 24.46
N GLY A 251 -16.90 3.68 25.08
CA GLY A 251 -17.03 4.47 26.31
C GLY A 251 -16.21 3.94 27.50
N TYR A 252 -15.95 2.63 27.54
CA TYR A 252 -15.18 2.00 28.62
C TYR A 252 -13.70 2.42 28.64
N LEU A 253 -13.10 2.77 27.49
CA LEU A 253 -11.71 3.23 27.41
C LEU A 253 -11.54 4.71 27.75
N LEU A 254 -12.61 5.50 27.71
CA LEU A 254 -12.54 6.96 27.81
C LEU A 254 -12.78 7.46 29.26
N ASN A 255 -13.26 6.58 30.15
CA ASN A 255 -13.41 6.85 31.57
C ASN A 255 -12.09 6.94 32.36
N SER A 256 -10.95 6.57 31.75
CA SER A 256 -9.61 6.67 32.37
C SER A 256 -8.89 7.98 32.06
N LEU A 257 -9.49 8.88 31.28
CA LEU A 257 -8.93 10.20 30.98
C LEU A 257 -9.09 11.15 32.19
N PRO A 258 -8.26 12.21 32.32
CA PRO A 258 -8.28 13.13 33.47
C PRO A 258 -9.61 13.88 33.69
N THR A 259 -10.46 13.88 32.65
CA THR A 259 -11.81 14.41 32.70
C THR A 259 -12.78 13.30 33.09
N LYS A 260 -13.31 13.36 34.32
CA LYS A 260 -14.42 12.51 34.78
C LYS A 260 -15.71 13.02 34.15
N GLY A 261 -16.14 12.32 33.10
CA GLY A 261 -17.41 12.54 32.42
C GLY A 261 -17.78 11.29 31.66
N SER A 262 -19.06 10.95 31.60
CA SER A 262 -19.51 9.78 30.85
C SER A 262 -19.37 10.06 29.35
N TYR A 263 -18.22 9.69 28.78
CA TYR A 263 -18.00 9.71 27.34
C TYR A 263 -18.46 8.37 26.79
N ASN A 264 -19.67 8.30 26.22
CA ASN A 264 -20.24 7.04 25.72
C ASN A 264 -20.54 7.10 24.20
N PRO A 265 -19.51 7.08 23.35
CA PRO A 265 -19.70 7.13 21.92
C PRO A 265 -20.10 5.73 21.44
N VAL A 266 -21.24 5.69 20.76
CA VAL A 266 -21.79 4.46 20.19
C VAL A 266 -21.87 4.62 18.69
N TYR A 267 -21.31 3.64 18.01
CA TYR A 267 -21.16 3.62 16.56
C TYR A 267 -21.77 2.36 16.01
N TRP A 268 -22.45 2.49 14.87
CA TRP A 268 -22.75 1.33 14.05
C TRP A 268 -22.60 1.69 12.58
N ASP A 269 -22.17 0.71 11.80
CA ASP A 269 -22.20 0.78 10.35
C ASP A 269 -22.64 -0.52 9.71
N SER A 270 -23.01 -0.42 8.44
CA SER A 270 -23.24 -1.56 7.58
C SER A 270 -22.74 -1.23 6.18
N GLN A 271 -22.09 -2.20 5.57
CA GLN A 271 -21.49 -2.09 4.24
C GLN A 271 -21.97 -3.24 3.37
N LEU A 272 -22.31 -2.89 2.14
CA LEU A 272 -22.65 -3.82 1.09
C LEU A 272 -21.75 -3.52 -0.11
N ALA A 273 -20.94 -4.49 -0.51
CA ALA A 273 -20.21 -4.45 -1.77
C ALA A 273 -20.71 -5.59 -2.65
N THR A 274 -21.10 -5.27 -3.88
CA THR A 274 -21.57 -6.26 -4.85
C THR A 274 -20.80 -6.14 -6.14
N GLU A 275 -20.65 -7.27 -6.80
CA GLU A 275 -20.02 -7.37 -8.10
C GLU A 275 -20.88 -8.26 -9.00
N TYR A 276 -21.18 -7.77 -10.21
CA TYR A 276 -22.01 -8.47 -11.17
C TYR A 276 -21.34 -8.48 -12.55
N ASP A 277 -20.95 -9.66 -13.01
CA ASP A 277 -20.39 -9.89 -14.34
C ASP A 277 -21.54 -9.88 -15.37
N ILE A 278 -21.80 -8.72 -15.98
CA ILE A 278 -22.81 -8.54 -17.03
C ILE A 278 -22.46 -9.41 -18.24
N ASN A 279 -21.16 -9.46 -18.59
CA ASN A 279 -20.58 -10.35 -19.59
C ASN A 279 -19.08 -10.58 -19.30
N GLU A 280 -18.37 -11.36 -20.14
CA GLU A 280 -16.94 -11.69 -19.97
C GLU A 280 -15.98 -10.49 -19.97
N ARG A 281 -16.44 -9.30 -20.37
CA ARG A 281 -15.62 -8.08 -20.49
C ARG A 281 -16.13 -6.92 -19.64
N LEU A 282 -17.32 -7.03 -19.07
CA LEU A 282 -17.99 -5.95 -18.35
C LEU A 282 -18.48 -6.46 -16.99
N THR A 283 -17.88 -5.91 -15.94
CA THR A 283 -18.26 -6.15 -14.55
C THR A 283 -18.79 -4.86 -13.96
N TRP A 284 -19.94 -4.96 -13.30
CA TRP A 284 -20.56 -3.87 -12.56
C TRP A 284 -20.22 -4.00 -11.08
N HIS A 285 -19.74 -2.91 -10.48
CA HIS A 285 -19.44 -2.86 -9.05
C HIS A 285 -20.39 -1.88 -8.36
N THR A 286 -20.83 -2.22 -7.15
CA THR A 286 -21.61 -1.32 -6.31
C THR A 286 -21.09 -1.40 -4.89
N LEU A 287 -20.92 -0.23 -4.26
CA LEU A 287 -20.51 -0.09 -2.88
C LEU A 287 -21.53 0.82 -2.20
N ALA A 288 -22.18 0.32 -1.16
CA ALA A 288 -23.13 1.06 -0.35
C ALA A 288 -22.68 1.02 1.12
N HIS A 289 -22.77 2.15 1.79
CA HIS A 289 -22.38 2.27 3.20
C HIS A 289 -23.39 3.14 3.94
N ILE A 290 -23.84 2.64 5.09
CA ILE A 290 -24.66 3.39 6.03
C ILE A 290 -24.01 3.34 7.41
N SER A 291 -23.91 4.49 8.06
CA SER A 291 -23.31 4.59 9.39
C SER A 291 -24.02 5.62 10.24
N SER A 292 -24.05 5.38 11.54
CA SER A 292 -24.50 6.33 12.53
C SER A 292 -23.48 6.44 13.65
N ASN A 293 -23.11 7.68 13.96
CA ASN A 293 -22.19 8.00 15.04
C ASN A 293 -22.98 8.83 16.07
N LYS A 294 -23.21 8.26 17.26
CA LYS A 294 -23.89 8.95 18.36
C LYS A 294 -22.87 9.27 19.45
N TYR A 295 -22.71 10.56 19.72
CA TYR A 295 -21.87 11.10 20.78
C TYR A 295 -22.75 11.56 21.92
N GLN A 296 -22.48 11.06 23.11
CA GLN A 296 -23.05 11.58 24.33
C GLN A 296 -21.90 11.93 25.26
N PHE A 297 -21.81 13.21 25.59
CA PHE A 297 -20.81 13.77 26.47
C PHE A 297 -21.50 14.50 27.61
N ALA A 298 -21.37 13.93 28.81
CA ALA A 298 -21.82 14.55 30.05
C ALA A 298 -20.58 14.71 30.96
N PRO A 299 -19.81 15.80 30.81
CA PRO A 299 -18.70 16.08 31.71
C PRO A 299 -19.25 16.37 33.11
N GLU A 300 -18.69 15.75 34.14
CA GLU A 300 -19.03 16.07 35.53
C GLU A 300 -17.93 16.93 36.15
N THR A 301 -16.66 16.50 36.00
CA THR A 301 -15.48 17.21 36.53
C THR A 301 -14.25 16.99 35.65
N GLN A 302 -13.44 18.04 35.45
CA GLN A 302 -12.09 17.92 34.87
C GLN A 302 -11.05 18.30 35.91
N LYS A 303 -10.10 17.40 36.17
CA LYS A 303 -8.96 17.65 37.07
C LYS A 303 -7.68 17.60 36.28
N THR A 304 -6.96 18.71 36.24
CA THR A 304 -5.65 18.82 35.61
C THR A 304 -4.61 19.10 36.68
N ASP A 305 -3.72 18.14 36.91
CA ASP A 305 -2.60 18.28 37.84
C ASP A 305 -1.37 18.80 37.08
N PHE A 306 -0.71 19.84 37.60
CA PHE A 306 0.47 20.47 36.99
C PHE A 306 1.43 21.00 38.06
N GLY A 307 2.71 21.13 37.72
CA GLY A 307 3.74 21.64 38.63
C GLY A 307 4.95 20.71 38.74
N THR A 308 5.85 21.03 39.67
CA THR A 308 7.10 20.27 39.88
C THR A 308 6.96 19.31 41.07
N ALA A 309 7.92 18.41 41.27
CA ALA A 309 7.88 17.45 42.39
C ALA A 309 7.78 18.12 43.78
N SER A 310 8.24 19.36 43.90
CA SER A 310 8.17 20.19 45.12
C SER A 310 6.91 21.05 45.21
N GLU A 311 6.22 21.30 44.09
CA GLU A 311 5.02 22.14 44.03
C GLU A 311 4.01 21.54 43.04
N ALA A 312 3.10 20.73 43.56
CA ALA A 312 2.01 20.14 42.78
C ALA A 312 0.73 20.99 42.93
N TYR A 313 0.25 21.53 41.82
CA TYR A 313 -1.00 22.27 41.72
C TYR A 313 -2.06 21.41 41.03
N SER A 314 -3.33 21.65 41.35
CA SER A 314 -4.47 20.91 40.79
C SER A 314 -5.57 21.89 40.40
N PHE A 315 -5.93 21.92 39.12
CA PHE A 315 -7.02 22.74 38.60
C PHE A 315 -8.25 21.87 38.38
N ASN A 316 -9.34 22.20 39.06
CA ASN A 316 -10.60 21.45 39.01
C ASN A 316 -11.69 22.32 38.39
N ILE A 317 -12.30 21.85 37.31
CA ILE A 317 -13.48 22.46 36.67
C ILE A 317 -14.66 21.54 36.90
N TYR A 318 -15.78 22.10 37.34
CA TYR A 318 -17.07 21.41 37.46
C TYR A 318 -17.94 21.85 36.29
N PHE A 319 -18.54 20.90 35.59
CA PHE A 319 -19.41 21.17 34.44
C PHE A 319 -20.86 20.87 34.80
N ASP A 320 -21.78 21.64 34.24
CA ASP A 320 -23.22 21.38 34.30
C ASP A 320 -23.78 21.41 32.87
N GLY A 321 -24.43 20.33 32.44
CA GLY A 321 -24.97 20.15 31.09
C GLY A 321 -24.54 18.86 30.38
N GLN A 322 -25.18 18.59 29.23
CA GLN A 322 -24.89 17.44 28.38
C GLN A 322 -24.82 17.88 26.91
N GLU A 323 -23.86 17.34 26.16
CA GLU A 323 -23.78 17.44 24.71
C GLU A 323 -24.24 16.11 24.11
N ALA A 324 -25.26 16.16 23.25
CA ALA A 324 -25.78 15.01 22.52
C ALA A 324 -25.78 15.31 21.03
N THR A 325 -24.91 14.62 20.29
CA THR A 325 -24.71 14.87 18.86
C THR A 325 -24.86 13.55 18.11
N ARG A 326 -25.59 13.55 16.99
CA ARG A 326 -25.76 12.37 16.13
C ARG A 326 -25.44 12.74 14.68
N PHE A 327 -24.58 11.95 14.06
CA PHE A 327 -24.29 12.02 12.63
C PHE A 327 -24.79 10.75 11.95
N LEU A 328 -25.54 10.91 10.86
CA LEU A 328 -25.97 9.82 9.98
C LEU A 328 -25.34 10.07 8.62
N THR A 329 -24.58 9.09 8.11
CA THR A 329 -23.95 9.17 6.80
C THR A 329 -24.39 7.98 5.97
N SER A 330 -24.86 8.26 4.75
CA SER A 330 -25.18 7.27 3.72
C SER A 330 -24.43 7.62 2.45
N THR A 331 -23.78 6.65 1.82
CA THR A 331 -23.06 6.81 0.55
C THR A 331 -23.37 5.63 -0.36
#